data_AF-A0A1W1UG51-F1
#
_entry.id   AF-A0A1W1UG51-F1
#
_cell.length_a   1.000
_cell.length_b   1.000
_cell.length_c   1.000
_cell.angle_alpha   90.00
_cell.angle_beta   90.00
_cell.angle_gamma   90.00
#
_symmetry.space_group_name_H-M   'P 1'
#
loop_
_entity.id
_entity.type
_entity.pdbx_description
1 polymer ?
#
loop_
_entity_poly.entity_id
_entity_poly.type
_entity_poly.pdbx_seq_one_letter_code
_entity_poly.pdbx_strand_id
1 'polypeptide(L)'
;MDTWPVLVALVVALGGGIYFLAQPLPLDYKNGEYRRHLTPAEEAALLRGEVVEKTHKAYQSIWHTYYDQGPLRVARSATGKLAFTPHGHWQRLTKTGRVEADFYQQAIYPEAAWRQYLANGQPNFTMYTIPTLLAGDSVVENRFVQFKATAAGDTAYVQHWFTKGTKEVRPAYFSFDWRGEKPVPPGWKPTKQ
;
A
#
# COMPACT_ATOMS: atom_id res chain seq x y z
N MET A 1 -8.78 -18.58 -1.80
CA MET A 1 -8.19 -18.08 -3.06
C MET A 1 -7.60 -16.72 -2.76
N ASP A 2 -6.28 -16.68 -2.67
CA ASP A 2 -5.51 -15.57 -2.12
C ASP A 2 -5.41 -14.42 -3.13
N THR A 3 -6.26 -13.40 -2.98
CA THR A 3 -6.22 -12.16 -3.77
C THR A 3 -5.19 -11.14 -3.25
N TRP A 4 -4.35 -11.54 -2.29
CA TRP A 4 -3.41 -10.64 -1.62
C TRP A 4 -2.18 -10.14 -2.40
N PRO A 5 -1.64 -10.84 -3.43
CA PRO A 5 -0.37 -10.40 -4.02
C PRO A 5 -0.50 -9.26 -5.04
N VAL A 6 -1.71 -8.97 -5.56
CA VAL A 6 -1.87 -8.01 -6.67
C VAL A 6 -1.89 -6.55 -6.21
N LEU A 7 -2.48 -6.26 -5.04
CA LEU A 7 -2.58 -4.89 -4.54
C LEU A 7 -1.25 -4.34 -4.04
N VAL A 8 -0.37 -5.19 -3.48
CA VAL A 8 0.93 -4.71 -3.01
C VAL A 8 1.93 -4.50 -4.15
N ALA A 9 1.80 -5.26 -5.25
CA ALA A 9 2.66 -5.09 -6.42
C ALA A 9 2.47 -3.71 -7.11
N LEU A 10 1.23 -3.19 -7.15
CA LEU A 10 0.91 -1.87 -7.71
C LEU A 10 1.27 -0.71 -6.77
N VAL A 11 1.12 -0.90 -5.45
CA VAL A 11 1.43 0.14 -4.44
C VAL A 11 2.94 0.34 -4.27
N VAL A 12 3.75 -0.72 -4.40
CA VAL A 12 5.22 -0.62 -4.32
C VAL A 12 5.83 0.07 -5.54
N ALA A 13 5.11 0.14 -6.67
CA ALA A 13 5.62 0.77 -7.89
C ALA A 13 5.69 2.32 -7.82
N LEU A 14 4.88 2.99 -7.00
CA LEU A 14 4.69 4.45 -7.13
C LEU A 14 5.21 5.31 -5.96
N GLY A 15 5.68 4.72 -4.86
CA GLY A 15 6.24 5.46 -3.71
C GLY A 15 7.75 5.75 -3.75
N GLY A 16 8.45 5.15 -4.72
CA GLY A 16 9.92 5.10 -4.78
C GLY A 16 10.47 3.86 -5.49
N GLY A 17 9.63 3.16 -6.26
CA GLY A 17 9.90 1.83 -6.82
C GLY A 17 10.13 1.78 -8.32
N ILE A 18 10.39 2.90 -9.00
CA ILE A 18 10.67 2.85 -10.46
C ILE A 18 12.12 2.41 -10.75
N TYR A 19 13.05 2.47 -9.77
CA TYR A 19 14.43 2.08 -10.04
C TYR A 19 14.73 0.57 -9.82
N PHE A 20 13.85 -0.20 -9.17
CA PHE A 20 14.20 -1.57 -8.75
C PHE A 20 13.10 -2.63 -8.94
N LEU A 21 12.28 -2.50 -9.99
CA LEU A 21 11.50 -3.61 -10.56
C LEU A 21 12.36 -4.73 -11.20
N ALA A 22 13.68 -4.71 -11.02
CA ALA A 22 14.63 -5.58 -11.71
C ALA A 22 15.28 -6.67 -10.82
N GLN A 23 14.97 -6.75 -9.52
CA GLN A 23 15.52 -7.78 -8.62
C GLN A 23 14.37 -8.64 -8.06
N PRO A 24 14.30 -9.96 -8.34
CA PRO A 24 13.28 -10.81 -7.76
C PRO A 24 13.46 -10.87 -6.24
N LEU A 25 12.51 -10.32 -5.50
CA LEU A 25 12.48 -10.46 -4.05
C LEU A 25 12.33 -11.95 -3.69
N PRO A 26 13.01 -12.45 -2.64
CA PRO A 26 12.85 -13.82 -2.20
C PRO A 26 11.38 -14.16 -1.96
N LEU A 27 10.95 -15.34 -2.43
CA LEU A 27 9.67 -15.91 -2.06
C LEU A 27 9.62 -15.96 -0.52
N ASP A 28 8.63 -15.32 0.10
CA ASP A 28 8.42 -15.25 1.56
C ASP A 28 9.19 -14.18 2.37
N TYR A 29 9.86 -13.21 1.72
CA TYR A 29 10.69 -12.22 2.45
C TYR A 29 9.96 -11.48 3.59
N LYS A 30 8.66 -11.16 3.42
CA LYS A 30 7.86 -10.48 4.45
C LYS A 30 7.60 -11.34 5.68
N ASN A 31 7.25 -12.61 5.48
CA ASN A 31 7.01 -13.52 6.60
C ASN A 31 8.32 -13.82 7.35
N GLY A 32 9.47 -13.79 6.65
CA GLY A 32 10.79 -13.84 7.27
C GLY A 32 11.01 -12.72 8.28
N GLU A 33 10.69 -11.47 7.92
CA GLU A 33 10.79 -10.33 8.84
C GLU A 33 9.83 -10.49 10.03
N TYR A 34 8.58 -10.86 9.77
CA TYR A 34 7.60 -11.03 10.85
C TYR A 34 7.98 -12.12 11.85
N ARG A 35 8.51 -13.24 11.37
CA ARG A 35 8.91 -14.39 12.20
C ARG A 35 10.07 -14.04 13.15
N ARG A 36 11.03 -13.21 12.72
CA ARG A 36 12.22 -12.85 13.51
C ARG A 36 11.92 -12.07 14.79
N HIS A 37 10.72 -11.49 14.92
CA HIS A 37 10.34 -10.67 16.09
C HIS A 37 9.21 -11.30 16.92
N LEU A 38 9.00 -12.62 16.80
CA LEU A 38 8.21 -13.36 17.78
C LEU A 38 9.05 -13.54 19.05
N THR A 39 8.47 -13.20 20.19
CA THR A 39 9.07 -13.48 21.50
C THR A 39 8.83 -14.94 21.89
N PRO A 40 9.65 -15.53 22.77
CA PRO A 40 9.41 -16.89 23.25
C PRO A 40 8.01 -17.10 23.86
N ALA A 41 7.45 -16.08 24.51
CA ALA A 41 6.10 -16.12 25.07
C ALA A 41 5.02 -16.17 23.97
N GLU A 42 5.20 -15.40 22.89
CA GLU A 42 4.29 -15.42 21.74
C GLU A 42 4.39 -16.75 20.98
N GLU A 43 5.61 -17.30 20.80
CA GLU A 43 5.79 -18.62 20.21
C GLU A 43 5.09 -19.72 21.03
N ALA A 44 5.23 -19.67 22.36
CA ALA A 44 4.55 -20.59 23.25
C ALA A 44 3.02 -20.46 23.18
N ALA A 45 2.49 -19.25 23.07
CA ALA A 45 1.06 -19.00 22.86
C ALA A 45 0.58 -19.61 21.53
N LEU A 46 1.31 -19.38 20.44
CA LEU A 46 1.01 -19.94 19.13
C LEU A 46 1.07 -21.48 19.13
N LEU A 47 1.97 -22.09 19.91
CA LEU A 47 2.04 -23.54 20.08
C LEU A 47 0.81 -24.12 20.80
N ARG A 48 0.19 -23.35 21.70
CA ARG A 48 -1.08 -23.70 22.36
C ARG A 48 -2.31 -23.45 21.48
N GLY A 49 -2.13 -22.95 20.26
CA GLY A 49 -3.21 -22.64 19.33
C GLY A 49 -3.85 -21.27 19.56
N GLU A 50 -3.25 -20.42 20.41
CA GLU A 50 -3.73 -19.06 20.63
C GLU A 50 -3.40 -18.15 19.44
N VAL A 51 -4.13 -17.04 19.33
CA VAL A 51 -3.85 -15.96 18.38
C VAL A 51 -3.03 -14.88 19.09
N VAL A 52 -1.94 -14.45 18.46
CA VAL A 52 -1.13 -13.33 18.94
C VAL A 52 -1.52 -12.08 18.17
N GLU A 53 -1.89 -11.02 18.89
CA GLU A 53 -2.11 -9.67 18.36
C GLU A 53 -1.03 -8.74 18.92
N LYS A 54 -0.31 -8.05 18.03
CA LYS A 54 0.76 -7.15 18.45
C LYS A 54 0.97 -5.99 17.50
N THR A 55 1.54 -4.90 17.99
CA THR A 55 2.18 -3.90 17.13
C THR A 55 3.54 -4.42 16.71
N HIS A 56 3.77 -4.53 15.40
CA HIS A 56 4.98 -5.10 14.83
C HIS A 56 5.81 -4.04 14.10
N LYS A 57 7.13 -4.20 14.08
CA LYS A 57 8.07 -3.40 13.27
C LYS A 57 8.76 -4.31 12.26
N ALA A 58 8.44 -4.13 10.99
CA ALA A 58 9.03 -4.84 9.88
C ALA A 58 10.20 -4.03 9.34
N TYR A 59 11.42 -4.46 9.65
CA TYR A 59 12.62 -3.85 9.07
C TYR A 59 12.75 -4.37 7.65
N GLN A 60 12.67 -3.51 6.64
CA GLN A 60 12.96 -3.95 5.28
C GLN A 60 14.47 -4.18 5.17
N SER A 61 14.89 -5.41 5.43
CA SER A 61 16.28 -5.87 5.52
C SER A 61 17.11 -5.60 4.27
N ILE A 62 16.47 -5.34 3.14
CA ILE A 62 17.15 -5.00 1.89
C ILE A 62 17.55 -3.52 1.86
N TRP A 63 16.73 -2.65 2.44
CA TRP A 63 16.88 -1.20 2.27
C TRP A 63 17.51 -0.54 3.49
N HIS A 64 17.30 -1.09 4.70
CA HIS A 64 17.82 -0.56 5.97
C HIS A 64 17.60 0.96 6.17
N THR A 65 16.78 1.65 5.39
CA THR A 65 16.59 3.10 5.46
C THR A 65 15.29 3.47 6.17
N TYR A 66 14.34 2.53 6.21
CA TYR A 66 13.04 2.67 6.83
C TYR A 66 12.59 1.34 7.47
N TYR A 67 11.56 1.42 8.31
CA TYR A 67 10.82 0.28 8.81
C TYR A 67 9.32 0.56 8.71
N ASP A 68 8.53 -0.49 8.48
CA ASP A 68 7.08 -0.41 8.49
C ASP A 68 6.57 -0.84 9.87
N GLN A 69 5.62 -0.11 10.47
CA GLN A 69 5.06 -0.39 11.78
C GLN A 69 3.53 -0.42 11.76
N GLY A 70 2.92 -1.41 12.39
CA GLY A 70 1.46 -1.48 12.54
C GLY A 70 0.95 -2.76 13.21
N PRO A 71 -0.37 -2.94 13.33
CA PRO A 71 -0.97 -4.11 13.95
C PRO A 71 -0.79 -5.36 13.09
N LEU A 72 -0.37 -6.44 13.74
CA LEU A 72 -0.12 -7.74 13.16
C LEU A 72 -0.82 -8.83 13.97
N ARG A 73 -1.66 -9.59 13.29
CA ARG A 73 -2.21 -10.85 13.81
C ARG A 73 -1.32 -12.01 13.39
N VAL A 74 -1.02 -12.90 14.32
CA VAL A 74 -0.30 -14.16 14.07
C VAL A 74 -1.12 -15.32 14.59
N ALA A 75 -1.32 -16.33 13.74
CA ALA A 75 -2.05 -17.54 14.11
C ALA A 75 -1.42 -18.77 13.44
N ARG A 76 -1.62 -19.96 13.99
CA ARG A 76 -1.35 -21.20 13.26
C ARG A 76 -2.47 -21.45 12.25
N SER A 77 -2.10 -21.59 10.98
CA SER A 77 -3.01 -22.04 9.92
C SER A 77 -3.41 -23.50 10.13
N ALA A 78 -4.46 -23.95 9.42
CA ALA A 78 -4.87 -25.35 9.39
C ALA A 78 -3.75 -26.32 8.95
N THR A 79 -2.73 -25.82 8.25
CA THR A 79 -1.56 -26.60 7.82
C THR A 79 -0.43 -26.66 8.86
N GLY A 80 -0.64 -26.11 10.06
CA GLY A 80 0.36 -26.03 11.12
C GLY A 80 1.41 -24.93 10.94
N LYS A 81 1.46 -24.27 9.77
CA LYS A 81 2.33 -23.12 9.51
C LYS A 81 1.79 -21.85 10.18
N LEU A 82 2.69 -20.96 10.61
CA LEU A 82 2.30 -19.62 11.07
C LEU A 82 1.81 -18.77 9.90
N ALA A 83 0.66 -18.14 10.08
CA ALA A 83 0.09 -17.13 9.21
C ALA A 83 0.25 -15.77 9.86
N PHE A 84 0.80 -14.81 9.11
CA PHE A 84 1.01 -13.43 9.53
C PHE A 84 0.06 -12.54 8.74
N THR A 85 -0.83 -11.83 9.43
CA THR A 85 -1.88 -11.03 8.80
C THR A 85 -1.78 -9.58 9.30
N PRO A 86 -1.10 -8.69 8.54
CA PRO A 86 -1.12 -7.26 8.86
C PRO A 86 -2.56 -6.73 8.68
N HIS A 87 -3.01 -5.89 9.60
CA HIS A 87 -4.34 -5.28 9.55
C HIS A 87 -4.31 -3.84 10.07
N GLY A 88 -5.42 -3.12 9.92
CA GLY A 88 -5.55 -1.74 10.38
C GLY A 88 -4.57 -0.77 9.69
N HIS A 89 -4.14 0.23 10.46
CA HIS A 89 -3.24 1.29 10.01
C HIS A 89 -1.78 0.92 10.23
N TRP A 90 -0.98 1.04 9.18
CA TRP A 90 0.46 0.89 9.21
C TRP A 90 1.15 2.16 8.73
N GLN A 91 2.35 2.38 9.22
CA GLN A 91 3.18 3.53 8.89
C GLN A 91 4.54 3.08 8.41
N ARG A 92 5.07 3.75 7.39
CA ARG A 92 6.49 3.67 7.05
C ARG A 92 7.21 4.81 7.75
N LEU A 93 8.22 4.45 8.53
CA LEU A 93 9.04 5.37 9.31
C LEU A 93 10.49 5.30 8.85
N THR A 94 11.15 6.46 8.74
CA THR A 94 12.62 6.50 8.63
C THR A 94 13.26 5.88 9.88
N LYS A 95 14.56 5.60 9.81
CA LYS A 95 15.37 5.26 10.99
C LYS A 95 15.26 6.27 12.14
N THR A 96 15.03 7.55 11.83
CA THR A 96 14.86 8.63 12.81
C THR A 96 13.42 8.79 13.32
N GLY A 97 12.48 7.96 12.86
CA GLY A 97 11.08 7.96 13.28
C GLY A 97 10.18 8.94 12.52
N ARG A 98 10.67 9.59 11.45
CA ARG A 98 9.84 10.44 10.58
C ARG A 98 8.91 9.57 9.75
N VAL A 99 7.63 9.94 9.68
CA VAL A 99 6.66 9.29 8.79
C VAL A 99 6.98 9.61 7.33
N GLU A 100 7.12 8.56 6.52
CA GLU A 100 7.26 8.67 5.06
C GLU A 100 5.99 8.21 4.34
N ALA A 101 5.24 7.28 4.92
CA ALA A 101 3.96 6.87 4.39
C ALA A 101 3.00 6.35 5.47
N ASP A 102 1.72 6.44 5.19
CA ASP A 102 0.65 5.72 5.90
C ASP A 102 -0.05 4.78 4.92
N PHE A 103 -0.36 3.57 5.36
CA PHE A 103 -1.17 2.64 4.59
C PHE A 103 -2.18 1.91 5.46
N TYR A 104 -3.42 1.87 5.01
CA TYR A 104 -4.50 1.17 5.67
C TYR A 104 -4.73 -0.15 4.93
N GLN A 105 -4.56 -1.27 5.62
CA GLN A 105 -4.82 -2.59 5.04
C GLN A 105 -6.31 -2.70 4.69
N GLN A 106 -6.63 -3.20 3.49
CA GLN A 106 -8.00 -3.43 3.03
C GLN A 106 -8.69 -4.48 3.93
N ALA A 107 -9.28 -4.05 5.04
CA ALA A 107 -10.23 -4.86 5.77
C ALA A 107 -11.66 -4.43 5.45
N ILE A 108 -11.92 -3.12 5.30
CA ILE A 108 -13.27 -2.58 5.08
C ILE A 108 -13.13 -1.29 4.24
N TYR A 109 -13.70 -1.27 3.03
CA TYR A 109 -13.86 -0.06 2.23
C TYR A 109 -14.69 0.97 3.01
N PRO A 110 -14.38 2.29 2.99
CA PRO A 110 -13.64 3.03 1.95
C PRO A 110 -12.23 3.53 2.36
N GLU A 111 -11.61 2.98 3.40
CA GLU A 111 -10.40 3.58 4.01
C GLU A 111 -9.06 3.01 3.56
N ALA A 112 -9.05 2.02 2.66
CA ALA A 112 -7.81 1.48 2.12
C ALA A 112 -7.10 2.50 1.22
N ALA A 113 -6.25 3.29 1.85
CA ALA A 113 -5.48 4.35 1.24
C ALA A 113 -4.00 4.15 1.55
N TRP A 114 -3.15 4.45 0.57
CA TRP A 114 -1.73 4.72 0.73
C TRP A 114 -1.52 6.22 0.64
N ARG A 115 -0.86 6.82 1.63
CA ARG A 115 -0.46 8.23 1.62
C ARG A 115 1.05 8.30 1.73
N GLN A 116 1.71 8.98 0.82
CA GLN A 116 3.16 9.23 0.88
C GLN A 116 3.41 10.68 1.24
N TYR A 117 4.45 10.92 2.02
CA TYR A 117 4.89 12.24 2.43
C TYR A 117 6.28 12.58 1.85
N LEU A 118 6.49 13.86 1.59
CA LEU A 118 7.78 14.45 1.32
C LEU A 118 8.61 14.55 2.61
N ALA A 119 9.91 14.81 2.48
CA ALA A 119 10.82 14.91 3.62
C ALA A 119 10.44 16.01 4.63
N ASN A 120 9.72 17.05 4.17
CA ASN A 120 9.18 18.14 4.98
C ASN A 120 7.82 17.81 5.63
N GLY A 121 7.32 16.58 5.49
CA GLY A 121 6.05 16.11 6.04
C GLY A 121 4.82 16.44 5.21
N GLN A 122 4.95 17.16 4.09
CA GLN A 122 3.81 17.46 3.22
C GLN A 122 3.37 16.24 2.41
N PRO A 123 2.07 16.06 2.13
CA PRO A 123 1.61 15.01 1.24
C PRO A 123 2.27 15.09 -0.14
N ASN A 124 2.88 14.00 -0.59
CA ASN A 124 3.37 13.83 -1.95
C ASN A 124 2.26 13.30 -2.85
N PHE A 125 1.68 12.16 -2.48
CA PHE A 125 0.53 11.59 -3.18
C PHE A 125 -0.35 10.79 -2.24
N THR A 126 -1.57 10.50 -2.70
CA THR A 126 -2.48 9.56 -2.06
C THR A 126 -3.08 8.63 -3.10
N MET A 127 -3.09 7.34 -2.81
CA MET A 127 -3.68 6.31 -3.66
C MET A 127 -4.75 5.55 -2.91
N TYR A 128 -5.90 5.35 -3.53
CA TYR A 128 -7.04 4.64 -2.93
C TYR A 128 -7.93 4.04 -4.02
N THR A 129 -8.87 3.21 -3.61
CA THR A 129 -9.77 2.50 -4.53
C THR A 129 -11.23 2.74 -4.16
N ILE A 130 -12.09 2.86 -5.17
CA ILE A 130 -13.51 3.15 -5.03
C ILE A 130 -14.30 2.16 -5.91
N PRO A 131 -15.27 1.40 -5.36
CA PRO A 131 -16.21 0.64 -6.17
C PRO A 131 -17.03 1.58 -7.06
N THR A 132 -17.14 1.27 -8.35
CA THR A 132 -17.87 2.11 -9.31
C THR A 132 -18.51 1.28 -10.42
N LEU A 133 -19.31 1.93 -11.25
CA LEU A 133 -19.90 1.37 -12.45
C LEU A 133 -19.23 1.97 -13.69
N LEU A 134 -18.77 1.11 -14.61
CA LEU A 134 -18.25 1.53 -15.91
C LEU A 134 -19.03 0.81 -17.01
N ALA A 135 -19.78 1.57 -17.81
CA ALA A 135 -20.67 1.03 -18.85
C ALA A 135 -21.64 -0.06 -18.33
N GLY A 136 -22.12 0.08 -17.09
CA GLY A 136 -23.04 -0.87 -16.44
C GLY A 136 -22.36 -2.04 -15.73
N ASP A 137 -21.05 -2.22 -15.89
CA ASP A 137 -20.28 -3.24 -15.17
C ASP A 137 -19.77 -2.72 -13.82
N SER A 138 -19.89 -3.54 -12.77
CA SER A 138 -19.22 -3.28 -11.49
C SER A 138 -17.71 -3.46 -11.62
N VAL A 139 -16.97 -2.39 -11.36
CA VAL A 139 -15.51 -2.34 -11.40
C VAL A 139 -14.96 -1.61 -10.18
N VAL A 140 -13.65 -1.66 -9.99
CA VAL A 140 -12.95 -0.83 -9.00
C VAL A 140 -12.22 0.27 -9.73
N GLU A 141 -12.52 1.52 -9.40
CA GLU A 141 -11.68 2.65 -9.78
C GLU A 141 -10.51 2.75 -8.80
N ASN A 142 -9.32 2.86 -9.34
CA ASN A 142 -8.11 3.14 -8.60
C ASN A 142 -7.73 4.59 -8.91
N ARG A 143 -7.51 5.38 -7.86
CA ARG A 143 -7.15 6.79 -7.98
C ARG A 143 -5.76 7.00 -7.39
N PHE A 144 -4.92 7.70 -8.14
CA PHE A 144 -3.64 8.24 -7.66
C PHE A 144 -3.72 9.77 -7.74
N VAL A 145 -3.82 10.41 -6.59
CA VAL A 145 -3.86 11.87 -6.45
C VAL A 145 -2.44 12.35 -6.16
N GLN A 146 -1.83 13.02 -7.14
CA GLN A 146 -0.54 13.69 -6.95
C GLN A 146 -0.77 15.10 -6.41
N PHE A 147 -0.01 15.50 -5.40
CA PHE A 147 -0.03 16.86 -4.87
C PHE A 147 1.12 17.70 -5.44
N LYS A 148 0.97 19.03 -5.41
CA LYS A 148 2.05 19.97 -5.77
C LYS A 148 3.08 20.06 -4.64
N ALA A 149 4.37 19.94 -4.97
CA ALA A 149 5.46 20.12 -4.01
C ALA A 149 5.53 21.55 -3.43
N THR A 150 5.04 22.55 -4.17
CA THR A 150 5.11 23.97 -3.77
C THR A 150 3.89 24.46 -2.98
N ALA A 151 2.80 23.69 -2.96
CA ALA A 151 1.55 24.05 -2.29
C ALA A 151 0.89 22.78 -1.73
N ALA A 152 1.18 22.49 -0.46
CA ALA A 152 0.64 21.32 0.22
C ALA A 152 -0.90 21.35 0.26
N GLY A 153 -1.53 20.33 -0.33
CA GLY A 153 -2.99 20.22 -0.41
C GLY A 153 -3.56 20.49 -1.80
N ASP A 154 -2.81 21.17 -2.68
CA ASP A 154 -3.23 21.36 -4.07
C ASP A 154 -3.00 20.10 -4.89
N THR A 155 -4.04 19.63 -5.57
CA THR A 155 -3.92 18.56 -6.57
C THR A 155 -3.12 19.07 -7.76
N ALA A 156 -2.04 18.36 -8.10
CA ALA A 156 -1.29 18.56 -9.33
C ALA A 156 -1.98 17.87 -10.51
N TYR A 157 -2.32 16.59 -10.31
CA TYR A 157 -3.14 15.80 -11.23
C TYR A 157 -3.68 14.57 -10.49
N VAL A 158 -4.69 13.93 -11.08
CA VAL A 158 -5.19 12.63 -10.65
C VAL A 158 -5.15 11.66 -11.81
N GLN A 159 -4.62 10.47 -11.57
CA GLN A 159 -4.70 9.34 -12.49
C GLN A 159 -5.86 8.44 -12.09
N HIS A 160 -6.69 8.09 -13.07
CA HIS A 160 -7.84 7.21 -12.92
C HIS A 160 -7.63 5.96 -13.78
N TRP A 161 -7.69 4.77 -13.18
CA TRP A 161 -7.70 3.51 -13.91
C TRP A 161 -8.62 2.51 -13.25
N PHE A 162 -9.17 1.60 -14.03
CA PHE A 162 -10.24 0.72 -13.56
C PHE A 162 -9.79 -0.73 -13.62
N THR A 163 -10.23 -1.54 -12.68
CA THR A 163 -9.96 -2.98 -12.65
C THR A 163 -11.23 -3.79 -12.46
N LYS A 164 -11.32 -4.92 -13.16
CA LYS A 164 -12.35 -5.96 -12.96
C LYS A 164 -11.63 -7.25 -12.58
N GLY A 165 -11.68 -7.60 -11.30
CA GLY A 165 -10.79 -8.62 -10.74
C GLY A 165 -9.33 -8.17 -10.84
N THR A 166 -8.49 -8.99 -11.48
CA THR A 166 -7.04 -8.70 -11.66
C THR A 166 -6.71 -7.98 -12.97
N LYS A 167 -7.70 -7.70 -13.83
CA LYS A 167 -7.48 -7.09 -15.14
C LYS A 167 -7.79 -5.61 -15.11
N GLU A 168 -6.88 -4.80 -15.65
CA GLU A 168 -7.16 -3.40 -15.99
C GLU A 168 -8.18 -3.33 -17.13
N VAL A 169 -9.12 -2.41 -17.04
CA VAL A 169 -10.13 -2.12 -18.07
C VAL A 169 -10.05 -0.65 -18.46
N ARG A 170 -10.31 -0.37 -19.74
CA ARG A 170 -10.25 0.98 -20.32
C ARG A 170 -11.59 1.70 -20.14
N PRO A 171 -11.59 3.05 -20.08
CA PRO A 171 -10.44 3.95 -20.27
C PRO A 171 -9.62 4.16 -19.00
N ALA A 172 -8.35 4.52 -19.16
CA ALA A 172 -7.56 5.14 -18.09
C ALA A 172 -7.29 6.58 -18.51
N TYR A 173 -7.37 7.54 -17.59
CA TYR A 173 -7.24 8.96 -17.91
C TYR A 173 -6.66 9.76 -16.76
N PHE A 174 -6.28 11.00 -17.07
CA PHE A 174 -5.81 11.97 -16.08
C PHE A 174 -6.78 13.14 -15.98
N SER A 175 -6.84 13.77 -14.82
CA SER A 175 -7.62 14.97 -14.55
C SER A 175 -6.87 15.93 -13.62
N PHE A 176 -7.34 17.17 -13.51
CA PHE A 176 -6.79 18.18 -12.60
C PHE A 176 -7.56 18.29 -11.28
N ASP A 177 -8.57 17.46 -11.06
CA ASP A 177 -9.36 17.43 -9.84
C ASP A 177 -9.62 15.98 -9.41
N TRP A 178 -9.90 15.80 -8.13
CA TRP A 178 -10.08 14.47 -7.55
C TRP A 178 -11.31 13.70 -8.03
N ARG A 179 -12.32 14.39 -8.61
CA ARG A 179 -13.55 13.76 -9.14
C ARG A 179 -13.37 13.30 -10.58
N GLY A 180 -12.36 13.80 -11.28
CA GLY A 180 -12.18 13.54 -12.71
C GLY A 180 -13.04 14.41 -13.63
N GLU A 181 -13.64 15.49 -13.11
CA GLU A 181 -14.54 16.38 -13.87
C GLU A 181 -13.80 17.36 -14.79
N LYS A 182 -12.49 17.54 -14.58
CA LYS A 182 -11.58 18.39 -15.37
C LYS A 182 -10.49 17.50 -15.99
N PRO A 183 -10.81 16.77 -17.07
CA PRO A 183 -9.84 15.93 -17.75
C PRO A 183 -8.68 16.77 -18.30
N VAL A 184 -7.49 16.18 -18.35
CA VAL A 184 -6.34 16.84 -18.98
C VAL A 184 -6.53 16.89 -20.51
N PRO A 185 -5.96 17.90 -21.19
CA PRO A 185 -5.98 17.94 -22.66
C PRO A 185 -5.28 16.73 -23.30
N PRO A 186 -5.68 16.32 -24.52
CA PRO A 186 -4.98 15.28 -25.27
C PRO A 186 -3.48 15.58 -25.41
N GLY A 187 -2.65 14.55 -25.18
CA GLY A 187 -1.19 14.68 -25.27
C GLY A 187 -0.51 15.31 -24.06
N TRP A 188 -1.26 15.77 -23.05
CA TRP A 188 -0.69 16.20 -21.78
C TRP A 188 0.08 15.05 -21.10
N LYS A 189 1.22 15.39 -20.51
CA LYS A 189 2.04 14.46 -19.73
C LYS A 189 2.36 15.08 -18.38
N PRO A 190 2.41 14.28 -17.30
CA PRO A 190 2.83 14.78 -16.00
C PRO A 190 4.29 15.27 -16.10
N THR A 191 4.53 16.49 -15.64
CA THR A 191 5.88 17.04 -15.51
C THR A 191 6.62 16.22 -14.45
N LYS A 192 7.84 15.77 -14.76
CA LYS A 192 8.72 15.17 -13.73
C LYS A 192 9.02 16.26 -12.71
N GLN A 193 8.58 16.06 -11.46
CA GLN A 193 8.98 16.90 -10.33
C GLN A 193 10.40 16.52 -9.88
#